data_AF-A0A8J4XC48-F1
#
_entry.id   AF-A0A8J4XC48-F1
#
_cell.length_a   1.000
_cell.length_b   1.000
_cell.length_c   1.000
_cell.angle_alpha   90.00
_cell.angle_beta   90.00
_cell.angle_gamma   90.00
#
_symmetry.space_group_name_H-M   'P 1'
#
loop_
_entity.id
_entity.type
_entity.pdbx_description
1 polymer ?
#
loop_
_entity_poly.entity_id
_entity_poly.type
_entity_poly.pdbx_seq_one_letter_code
_entity_poly.pdbx_strand_id
1 'polypeptide(L)' 'PLSPMEHNGPGLEYKVSYRQQNVEKEWQEHMVKRHSFVVKNTPTFVPYEIKIQAKNHAGWAPEPETIVAYSGED' A
#
# COMPACT_ATOMS: atom_id res chain seq x y z
N PRO A 1 -2.29 12.72 -9.89
CA PRO A 1 -0.94 12.69 -9.29
C PRO A 1 -0.84 13.82 -8.28
N LEU A 2 -0.21 13.60 -7.13
CA LEU A 2 -0.02 14.69 -6.15
C LEU A 2 0.90 15.77 -6.73
N SER A 3 0.69 17.01 -6.29
CA SER A 3 1.55 18.14 -6.64
C SER A 3 2.85 18.11 -5.84
N PRO A 4 3.93 18.75 -6.33
CA PRO A 4 5.20 18.83 -5.59
C PRO A 4 5.08 19.43 -4.17
N MET A 5 4.14 20.35 -3.95
CA MET A 5 3.86 20.90 -2.61
C MET A 5 3.24 19.83 -1.70
N GLU A 6 2.33 19.02 -2.21
CA GLU A 6 1.69 17.93 -1.47
C GLU A 6 2.64 16.76 -1.18
N HIS A 7 3.79 16.69 -1.86
CA HIS A 7 4.81 15.69 -1.59
C HIS A 7 5.62 15.98 -0.32
N ASN A 8 5.53 17.20 0.24
CA ASN A 8 6.33 17.66 1.39
C ASN A 8 7.85 17.42 1.22
N GLY A 9 8.33 17.31 -0.02
CA GLY A 9 9.71 16.99 -0.36
C GLY A 9 9.86 16.18 -1.66
N PRO A 10 11.04 16.20 -2.31
CA PRO A 10 11.30 15.39 -3.50
C PRO A 10 11.37 13.89 -3.18
N GLY A 11 11.20 13.07 -4.21
CA GLY A 11 11.37 11.62 -4.13
C GLY A 11 10.22 10.88 -3.45
N LEU A 12 8.97 11.35 -3.63
CA LEU A 12 7.80 10.68 -3.06
C LEU A 12 7.63 9.26 -3.63
N GLU A 13 7.56 8.30 -2.71
CA GLU A 13 7.25 6.90 -2.92
C GLU A 13 6.23 6.44 -1.87
N TYR A 14 5.61 5.28 -2.10
CA TYR A 14 4.70 4.65 -1.18
C TYR A 14 5.15 3.23 -0.91
N LYS A 15 5.22 2.84 0.37
CA LYS A 15 5.30 1.45 0.79
C LYS A 15 3.88 0.89 0.85
N VAL A 16 3.58 -0.06 -0.03
CA VAL A 16 2.34 -0.84 -0.02
C VAL A 16 2.63 -2.14 0.69
N SER A 17 2.03 -2.35 1.86
CA SER A 17 2.10 -3.61 2.61
C SER A 17 0.73 -4.28 2.55
N TYR A 18 0.66 -5.56 2.15
CA TYR A 18 -0.59 -6.31 2.13
C TYR A 18 -0.40 -7.77 2.59
N ARG A 19 -1.45 -8.36 3.15
CA ARG A 19 -1.52 -9.80 3.46
C ARG A 19 -2.96 -10.29 3.46
N GLN A 20 -3.16 -11.58 3.20
CA GLN A 20 -4.48 -12.19 3.31
C GLN A 20 -4.89 -12.27 4.78
N GLN A 21 -6.11 -11.86 5.12
CA GLN A 21 -6.61 -11.88 6.49
C GLN A 21 -6.78 -13.33 6.99
N ASN A 22 -6.54 -13.56 8.28
CA ASN A 22 -6.69 -14.87 8.94
C ASN A 22 -5.83 -16.01 8.37
N VAL A 23 -4.82 -15.67 7.56
CA VAL A 23 -3.76 -16.59 7.17
C VAL A 23 -2.50 -16.10 7.85
N GLU A 24 -1.76 -16.99 8.51
CA GLU A 24 -0.43 -16.69 9.06
C GLU A 24 0.58 -16.48 7.92
N LYS A 25 0.46 -15.32 7.25
CA LYS A 25 1.37 -14.85 6.22
C LYS A 25 2.04 -13.57 6.69
N GLU A 26 3.33 -13.47 6.42
CA GLU A 26 4.07 -12.23 6.54
C GLU A 26 3.52 -11.17 5.57
N TRP A 27 3.70 -9.90 5.94
CA TRP A 27 3.36 -8.78 5.07
C TRP A 27 4.19 -8.82 3.78
N GLN A 28 3.51 -8.72 2.63
CA GLN A 28 4.17 -8.48 1.35
C GLN A 28 4.34 -6.97 1.17
N GLU A 29 5.56 -6.50 0.93
CA GLU A 29 5.88 -5.07 0.86
C GLU A 29 6.45 -4.66 -0.50
N HIS A 30 5.97 -3.55 -1.04
CA HIS A 30 6.43 -2.99 -2.30
C HIS A 30 6.59 -1.47 -2.23
N MET A 31 7.70 -0.94 -2.74
CA MET A 31 7.89 0.49 -2.94
C MET A 31 7.41 0.90 -4.34
N VAL A 32 6.48 1.86 -4.42
CA VAL A 32 5.90 2.33 -5.69
C VAL A 32 5.91 3.85 -5.79
N LYS A 33 6.14 4.36 -7.01
CA LYS A 33 6.02 5.80 -7.34
C LYS A 33 4.68 6.15 -7.99
N ARG A 34 3.95 5.14 -8.45
CA ARG A 34 2.69 5.33 -9.18
C ARG A 34 1.54 5.44 -8.18
N HIS A 35 0.43 6.02 -8.64
CA HIS A 35 -0.80 6.18 -7.86
C HIS A 35 -1.63 4.89 -7.75
N SER A 36 -1.14 3.76 -8.27
CA SER A 36 -1.80 2.47 -8.21
C SER A 36 -0.79 1.31 -8.20
N PHE A 37 -1.18 0.21 -7.58
CA PHE A 37 -0.44 -1.05 -7.50
C PHE A 37 -1.43 -2.21 -7.61
N VAL A 38 -1.11 -3.22 -8.42
CA VAL A 38 -2.00 -4.36 -8.69
C VAL A 38 -1.38 -5.64 -8.14
N VAL A 39 -2.10 -6.27 -7.21
CA VAL A 39 -1.78 -7.63 -6.73
C VAL A 39 -2.45 -8.63 -7.65
N LYS A 40 -1.68 -9.55 -8.22
CA LYS A 40 -2.16 -10.61 -9.12
C LYS A 40 -2.24 -11.95 -8.40
N ASN A 41 -2.89 -12.92 -9.03
CA ASN A 41 -3.00 -14.30 -8.54
C ASN A 41 -3.63 -14.39 -7.14
N THR A 42 -4.59 -13.52 -6.86
CA THR A 42 -5.37 -13.53 -5.62
C THR A 42 -6.63 -14.38 -5.83
N PRO A 43 -7.07 -15.17 -4.83
CA PRO A 43 -8.40 -15.75 -4.83
C PRO A 43 -9.46 -14.64 -4.89
N THR A 44 -10.62 -14.91 -5.46
CA THR A 44 -11.74 -13.94 -5.57
C THR A 44 -12.52 -13.85 -4.27
N PHE A 45 -13.03 -12.65 -3.96
CA PHE A 45 -13.85 -12.32 -2.80
C PHE A 45 -13.21 -12.68 -1.44
N VAL A 46 -11.89 -12.52 -1.32
CA VAL A 46 -11.13 -12.82 -0.10
C VAL A 46 -10.65 -11.52 0.56
N PRO A 47 -10.75 -11.38 1.89
CA PRO A 47 -10.29 -10.20 2.60
C PRO A 47 -8.76 -10.13 2.71
N TYR A 48 -8.23 -8.93 2.48
CA TYR A 48 -6.83 -8.57 2.65
C TYR A 48 -6.71 -7.40 3.60
N GLU A 49 -5.73 -7.48 4.50
CA GLU A 49 -5.27 -6.33 5.27
C GLU A 49 -4.25 -5.55 4.43
N ILE A 50 -4.38 -4.22 4.42
CA ILE A 50 -3.57 -3.32 3.59
C ILE A 50 -3.11 -2.12 4.42
N LYS A 51 -1.85 -1.72 4.23
CA LYS A 51 -1.24 -0.49 4.75
C LYS A 51 -0.54 0.26 3.62
N ILE A 52 -0.65 1.59 3.61
CA ILE A 52 0.05 2.45 2.65
C ILE A 52 0.77 3.57 3.40
N GLN A 53 2.10 3.58 3.36
CA GLN A 53 2.91 4.61 4.01
C GLN A 53 3.69 5.42 2.99
N ALA A 54 3.55 6.74 3.02
CA ALA A 54 4.33 7.63 2.18
C ALA A 54 5.77 7.75 2.69
N LYS A 55 6.72 7.90 1.76
CA LYS A 55 8.12 8.18 2.04
C LYS A 55 8.64 9.22 1.06
N ASN A 56 9.39 10.20 1.53
CA ASN A 56 10.14 11.12 0.69
C ASN A 56 11.56 11.27 1.26
N HIS A 57 12.35 12.22 0.73
CA HIS A 57 13.71 12.45 1.24
C HIS A 57 13.78 12.94 2.70
N ALA A 58 12.69 13.50 3.25
CA ALA A 58 12.64 13.87 4.67
C ALA A 58 12.39 12.67 5.59
N GLY A 59 11.91 11.55 5.05
CA GLY A 59 11.71 10.31 5.79
C GLY A 59 10.35 9.66 5.52
N TRP A 60 9.90 8.88 6.50
CA TRP A 60 8.61 8.21 6.47
C TRP A 60 7.50 9.12 7.00
N ALA A 61 6.32 9.03 6.41
CA ALA A 61 5.09 9.47 7.03
C ALA A 61 4.83 8.68 8.33
N PRO A 62 3.90 9.15 9.19
CA PRO A 62 3.46 8.39 10.36
C PRO A 62 3.06 6.94 10.02
N GLU A 63 3.04 6.06 11.01
CA GLU A 63 2.58 4.68 10.81
C GLU A 63 1.13 4.69 10.28
N PRO A 64 0.86 4.01 9.15
CA PRO A 64 -0.47 4.03 8.55
C PRO A 64 -1.46 3.11 9.28
N GLU A 65 -2.74 3.45 9.16
CA GLU A 65 -3.82 2.55 9.58
C GLU A 65 -3.87 1.29 8.71
N THR A 66 -4.34 0.19 9.30
CA THR A 66 -4.64 -1.04 8.57
C THR A 66 -6.09 -1.00 8.11
N ILE A 67 -6.33 -1.14 6.82
CA ILE A 67 -7.67 -1.28 6.24
C ILE A 67 -7.88 -2.70 5.73
N VAL A 68 -9.15 -3.13 5.63
CA VAL A 68 -9.53 -4.41 5.03
C VAL A 68 -10.23 -4.15 3.69
N ALA A 69 -9.77 -4.83 2.64
CA ALA A 69 -10.39 -4.78 1.30
C ALA A 69 -10.51 -6.18 0.70
N TYR A 70 -11.44 -6.36 -0.24
CA TYR A 70 -11.70 -7.66 -0.87
C TYR A 70 -11.08 -7.72 -2.28
N SER A 71 -10.51 -8.87 -2.63
CA SER A 71 -10.01 -9.14 -3.97
C SER A 71 -11.15 -9.47 -4.93
N GLY A 72 -11.05 -9.02 -6.20
CA GLY A 72 -11.90 -9.47 -7.32
C GLY A 72 -13.40 -9.44 -7.03
N GLU A 73 -14.01 -8.26 -7.12
CA GLU A 73 -15.47 -8.07 -6.98
C GLU A 73 -16.23 -8.20 -8.31
N ASP A 74 -15.55 -8.46 -9.44
CA ASP A 74 -16.14 -8.53 -10.79
C ASP A 74 -15.46 -9.61 -11.66
#